data_AF-A0A0C3C799-F1
#
_entry.id   AF-A0A0C3C799-F1
#
_cell.length_a   1.000
_cell.length_b   1.000
_cell.length_c   1.000
_cell.angle_alpha   90.00
_cell.angle_beta   90.00
_cell.angle_gamma   90.00
#
_symmetry.space_group_name_H-M   'P 1'
#
loop_
_entity.id
_entity.type
_entity.pdbx_description
1 polymer ?
#
loop_
_entity_poly.entity_id
_entity_poly.type
_entity_poly.pdbx_seq_one_letter_code
_entity_poly.pdbx_strand_id
1 'polypeptide(L)'
;MPCQMGDITPVTKDPCNWFLFAHPDNSHYETLVELANSSRRSFEIIELWQKQRRFVGFFAARKFGDRPSSESINSSRHPLIKEMVDKISKQGPGYYRAIQKSAETARRGCSFASDAIDFCKRLLKAEDSVETLRAGLDDIKEVAKYAHQDAQDMYQQFKDIRVELFKILKDIPSGALSSQTDKNVLAQFLQASDDLASLIRNVGSFVNWWGDMNMSLMNLEEILPQVRVDGTNPFRTDTVTARWKTVHKNYVWYQRQIGEVEDYYKNVSGDLTPRSISSKIERLFDDETVVISTGENPREVIAKQYPVGPKQRPTKRRMPTLQAQKSEDERRPLAEDIIFGDAQSFAKATHKGKHDTDPRGCPK
;
A
#
# COMPACT_ATOMS: atom_id res chain seq x y z
N MET A 1 53.16 43.93 4.62
CA MET A 1 52.76 42.53 4.42
C MET A 1 51.33 42.53 3.90
N PRO A 2 51.04 42.04 2.68
CA PRO A 2 49.69 41.98 2.17
C PRO A 2 49.01 40.69 2.66
N CYS A 3 47.84 40.83 3.28
CA CYS A 3 46.99 39.72 3.66
C CYS A 3 46.45 39.05 2.39
N GLN A 4 46.84 37.79 2.17
CA GLN A 4 46.26 36.95 1.14
C GLN A 4 44.78 36.73 1.47
N MET A 5 43.88 37.23 0.61
CA MET A 5 42.50 36.79 0.61
C MET A 5 42.49 35.33 0.18
N GLY A 6 42.12 34.44 1.09
CA GLY A 6 41.91 33.03 0.77
C GLY A 6 40.74 32.91 -0.21
N ASP A 7 41.01 32.29 -1.35
CA ASP A 7 40.00 31.93 -2.33
C ASP A 7 38.92 31.08 -1.65
N ILE A 8 37.72 31.64 -1.53
CA ILE A 8 36.53 30.91 -1.14
C ILE A 8 36.18 30.02 -2.33
N THR A 9 36.62 28.76 -2.30
CA THR A 9 36.16 27.76 -3.25
C THR A 9 34.64 27.67 -3.11
N PRO A 10 33.86 27.95 -4.18
CA PRO A 10 32.42 27.86 -4.11
C PRO A 10 32.05 26.45 -3.71
N VAL A 11 31.22 26.32 -2.67
CA VAL A 11 30.60 25.06 -2.29
C VAL A 11 29.86 24.57 -3.52
N THR A 12 30.44 23.57 -4.19
CA THR A 12 29.82 22.89 -5.32
C THR A 12 28.61 22.17 -4.76
N LYS A 13 27.44 22.83 -4.82
CA LYS A 13 26.13 22.19 -4.64
C LYS A 13 26.14 20.99 -5.56
N ASP A 14 26.15 19.80 -4.98
CA ASP A 14 26.28 18.55 -5.71
C ASP A 14 25.15 18.49 -6.76
N PRO A 15 25.45 18.57 -8.07
CA PRO A 15 24.44 18.72 -9.12
C PRO A 15 23.61 17.43 -9.35
N CYS A 16 23.66 16.48 -8.42
CA CYS A 16 23.11 15.14 -8.56
C CYS A 16 21.70 14.99 -7.97
N ASN A 17 20.94 16.05 -7.73
CA ASN A 17 19.63 15.92 -7.07
C ASN A 17 18.47 15.45 -7.99
N TRP A 18 18.71 15.31 -9.31
CA TRP A 18 17.76 14.65 -10.23
C TRP A 18 17.82 13.12 -10.14
N PHE A 19 18.70 12.57 -9.31
CA PHE A 19 18.96 11.15 -9.21
C PHE A 19 17.70 10.34 -8.86
N LEU A 20 16.80 10.87 -8.04
CA LEU A 20 15.54 10.21 -7.67
C LEU A 20 14.56 10.08 -8.84
N PHE A 21 14.41 11.12 -9.68
CA PHE A 21 13.61 11.03 -10.91
C PHE A 21 14.26 10.08 -11.94
N ALA A 22 15.59 10.03 -11.98
CA ALA A 22 16.35 9.18 -12.88
C ALA A 22 16.40 7.71 -12.44
N HIS A 23 16.29 7.49 -11.14
CA HIS A 23 16.35 6.20 -10.47
C HIS A 23 15.07 6.07 -9.65
N PRO A 24 13.89 5.95 -10.30
CA PRO A 24 12.71 5.52 -9.57
C PRO A 24 13.06 4.15 -8.98
N ASP A 25 13.27 4.13 -7.67
CA ASP A 25 13.93 3.03 -6.99
C ASP A 25 13.14 1.72 -7.19
N ASN A 26 13.85 0.59 -7.28
CA ASN A 26 13.24 -0.72 -7.41
C ASN A 26 12.36 -1.05 -6.19
N SER A 27 12.62 -0.41 -5.04
CA SER A 27 11.77 -0.49 -3.84
C SER A 27 10.31 -0.07 -4.09
N HIS A 28 10.05 0.73 -5.13
CA HIS A 28 8.69 1.09 -5.52
C HIS A 28 7.90 -0.09 -6.08
N TYR A 29 8.56 -0.97 -6.83
CA TYR A 29 7.90 -2.19 -7.32
C TYR A 29 7.46 -3.08 -6.17
N GLU A 30 8.34 -3.30 -5.19
CA GLU A 30 8.02 -4.06 -3.99
C GLU A 30 6.83 -3.44 -3.26
N THR A 31 6.81 -2.11 -3.14
CA THR A 31 5.69 -1.37 -2.55
C THR A 31 4.37 -1.62 -3.29
N LEU A 32 4.34 -1.57 -4.63
CA LEU A 32 3.13 -1.83 -5.42
C LEU A 32 2.66 -3.29 -5.33
N VAL A 33 3.60 -4.24 -5.34
CA VAL A 33 3.30 -5.68 -5.17
C VAL A 33 2.73 -5.94 -3.78
N GLU A 34 3.36 -5.40 -2.75
CA GLU A 34 2.91 -5.52 -1.38
C GLU A 34 1.56 -4.81 -1.16
N LEU A 35 1.33 -3.68 -1.82
CA LEU A 35 0.06 -2.96 -1.77
C LEU A 35 -1.08 -3.77 -2.42
N ALA A 36 -0.84 -4.39 -3.58
CA ALA A 36 -1.82 -5.27 -4.22
C ALA A 36 -2.12 -6.50 -3.36
N ASN A 37 -1.08 -7.16 -2.85
CA ASN A 37 -1.23 -8.35 -2.02
C ASN A 37 -1.98 -8.04 -0.72
N SER A 38 -1.63 -6.94 -0.05
CA SER A 38 -2.32 -6.50 1.16
C SER A 38 -3.77 -6.11 0.87
N SER A 39 -4.04 -5.40 -0.23
CA SER A 39 -5.40 -5.03 -0.65
C SER A 39 -6.26 -6.27 -0.93
N ARG A 40 -5.70 -7.30 -1.57
CA ARG A 40 -6.40 -8.57 -1.82
C ARG A 40 -6.69 -9.32 -0.52
N ARG A 41 -5.71 -9.44 0.38
CA ARG A 41 -5.92 -10.09 1.70
C ARG A 41 -7.00 -9.37 2.51
N SER A 42 -6.89 -8.05 2.66
CA SER A 42 -7.88 -7.24 3.38
C SER A 42 -9.25 -7.25 2.69
N PHE A 43 -9.30 -7.54 1.39
CA PHE A 43 -10.55 -7.73 0.67
C PHE A 43 -11.24 -9.07 0.99
N GLU A 44 -10.51 -10.19 1.05
CA GLU A 44 -11.07 -11.50 1.40
C GLU A 44 -11.83 -11.47 2.74
N ILE A 45 -11.36 -10.63 3.65
CA ILE A 45 -11.99 -10.32 4.93
C ILE A 45 -13.37 -9.66 4.78
N ILE A 46 -13.50 -8.68 3.88
CA ILE A 46 -14.78 -8.00 3.63
C ILE A 46 -15.74 -8.92 2.91
N GLU A 47 -15.23 -9.75 2.01
CA GLU A 47 -16.01 -10.81 1.41
C GLU A 47 -16.57 -11.76 2.49
N LEU A 48 -15.75 -12.18 3.46
CA LEU A 48 -16.21 -12.99 4.59
C LEU A 48 -17.32 -12.28 5.38
N TRP A 49 -17.18 -10.98 5.64
CA TRP A 49 -18.20 -10.21 6.36
C TRP A 49 -19.52 -10.08 5.57
N GLN A 50 -19.45 -9.84 4.26
CA GLN A 50 -20.63 -9.79 3.40
C GLN A 50 -21.33 -11.14 3.31
N LYS A 51 -20.56 -12.24 3.21
CA LYS A 51 -21.10 -13.61 3.24
C LYS A 51 -21.78 -13.91 4.57
N GLN A 52 -21.18 -13.53 5.70
CA GLN A 52 -21.78 -13.69 7.03
C GLN A 52 -23.10 -12.90 7.16
N ARG A 53 -23.15 -11.66 6.64
CA ARG A 53 -24.39 -10.86 6.62
C ARG A 53 -25.51 -11.53 5.84
N ARG A 54 -25.21 -12.07 4.64
CA ARG A 54 -26.19 -12.83 3.83
C ARG A 54 -26.68 -14.07 4.58
N PHE A 55 -25.77 -14.79 5.24
CA PHE A 55 -26.11 -15.95 6.05
C PHE A 55 -26.98 -15.57 7.26
N VAL A 56 -26.78 -14.39 7.85
CA VAL A 56 -27.64 -13.90 8.93
C VAL A 56 -29.02 -13.51 8.39
N GLY A 57 -29.09 -12.80 7.26
CA GLY A 57 -30.34 -12.34 6.64
C GLY A 57 -31.25 -13.45 6.11
N PHE A 58 -30.69 -14.52 5.54
CA PHE A 58 -31.47 -15.61 4.92
C PHE A 58 -32.40 -16.34 5.89
N PHE A 59 -32.07 -16.35 7.18
CA PHE A 59 -32.91 -16.97 8.21
C PHE A 59 -33.97 -16.02 8.78
N ALA A 60 -33.85 -14.71 8.56
CA ALA A 60 -34.83 -13.74 9.05
C ALA A 60 -36.04 -13.56 8.12
N ALA A 61 -35.87 -13.82 6.81
CA ALA A 61 -36.91 -13.58 5.80
C ALA A 61 -37.81 -14.79 5.48
N ARG A 62 -37.47 -15.98 6.01
CA ARG A 62 -38.27 -17.19 5.76
C ARG A 62 -39.46 -17.22 6.73
N LYS A 63 -40.49 -16.44 6.45
CA LYS A 63 -41.84 -16.64 7.02
C LYS A 63 -42.37 -17.96 6.45
N PHE A 64 -41.99 -19.06 7.09
CA PHE A 64 -42.51 -20.39 6.80
C PHE A 64 -43.97 -20.45 7.29
N GLY A 65 -44.89 -20.43 6.34
CA GLY A 65 -46.28 -20.85 6.57
C GLY A 65 -46.44 -22.36 6.74
N ASP A 66 -45.38 -23.15 6.53
CA ASP A 66 -45.43 -24.60 6.63
C ASP A 66 -44.51 -25.13 7.74
N ARG A 67 -45.16 -25.85 8.64
CA ARG A 67 -44.72 -26.46 9.90
C ARG A 67 -43.46 -27.32 9.76
N PRO A 68 -42.29 -26.90 10.28
CA PRO A 68 -41.16 -27.80 10.52
C PRO A 68 -41.22 -28.31 11.95
N SER A 69 -41.20 -29.64 12.08
CA SER A 69 -40.91 -30.35 13.32
C SER A 69 -39.69 -29.73 14.02
N SER A 70 -39.92 -29.27 15.25
CA SER A 70 -38.89 -28.97 16.26
C SER A 70 -37.97 -30.20 16.40
N GLU A 71 -36.68 -30.11 16.62
CA GLU A 71 -35.87 -29.22 17.44
C GLU A 71 -34.45 -29.13 16.84
N SER A 72 -33.60 -28.25 17.40
CA SER A 72 -32.13 -28.35 17.32
C SER A 72 -31.35 -27.61 16.22
N ILE A 73 -31.87 -26.56 15.56
CA ILE A 73 -31.00 -25.55 14.91
C ILE A 73 -31.50 -24.11 15.13
N ASN A 74 -32.19 -23.86 16.25
CA ASN A 74 -32.25 -22.52 16.83
C ASN A 74 -31.00 -22.27 17.69
N SER A 75 -29.84 -22.63 17.13
CA SER A 75 -28.51 -22.33 17.67
C SER A 75 -28.44 -20.83 17.89
N SER A 76 -28.58 -20.44 19.15
CA SER A 76 -28.47 -19.10 19.72
C SER A 76 -27.59 -18.18 18.88
N ARG A 77 -28.20 -17.42 17.96
CA ARG A 77 -27.53 -16.29 17.34
C ARG A 77 -27.45 -15.22 18.40
N HIS A 78 -26.31 -15.20 19.09
CA HIS A 78 -26.02 -14.27 20.16
C HIS A 78 -26.29 -12.83 19.64
N PRO A 79 -27.20 -12.05 20.26
CA PRO A 79 -27.58 -10.73 19.75
C PRO A 79 -26.37 -9.80 19.57
N LEU A 80 -25.36 -9.94 20.44
CA LEU A 80 -24.08 -9.24 20.30
C LEU A 80 -23.34 -9.55 18.98
N ILE A 81 -23.32 -10.79 18.51
CA ILE A 81 -22.62 -11.15 17.26
C ILE A 81 -23.35 -10.55 16.06
N LYS A 82 -24.69 -10.53 16.10
CA LYS A 82 -25.49 -9.86 15.08
C LYS A 82 -25.18 -8.35 15.06
N GLU A 83 -25.20 -7.70 16.21
CA GLU A 83 -24.88 -6.27 16.34
C GLU A 83 -23.46 -5.97 15.84
N MET A 84 -22.49 -6.82 16.18
CA MET A 84 -21.11 -6.73 15.71
C MET A 84 -21.03 -6.82 14.19
N VAL A 85 -21.63 -7.85 13.58
CA VAL A 85 -21.67 -8.02 12.11
C VAL A 85 -22.34 -6.81 11.44
N ASP A 86 -23.41 -6.26 12.03
CA ASP A 86 -24.08 -5.06 11.53
C ASP A 86 -23.18 -3.81 11.62
N LYS A 87 -22.48 -3.60 12.74
CA LYS A 87 -21.51 -2.50 12.92
C LYS A 87 -20.35 -2.58 11.92
N ILE A 88 -19.81 -3.78 11.69
CA ILE A 88 -18.73 -4.04 10.72
C ILE A 88 -19.22 -3.77 9.30
N SER A 89 -20.41 -4.25 8.96
CA SER A 89 -20.99 -4.08 7.63
C SER A 89 -21.17 -2.61 7.24
N LYS A 90 -21.40 -1.72 8.24
CA LYS A 90 -21.46 -0.27 8.02
C LYS A 90 -20.13 0.36 7.60
N GLN A 91 -18.99 -0.32 7.83
CA GLN A 91 -17.68 0.14 7.38
C GLN A 91 -17.39 -0.19 5.91
N GLY A 92 -18.15 -1.13 5.33
CA GLY A 92 -17.97 -1.59 3.94
C GLY A 92 -17.91 -0.45 2.91
N PRO A 93 -18.89 0.49 2.88
CA PRO A 93 -18.86 1.62 1.95
C PRO A 93 -17.62 2.50 2.08
N GLY A 94 -17.11 2.71 3.31
CA GLY A 94 -15.87 3.45 3.54
C GLY A 94 -14.67 2.74 2.94
N TYR A 95 -14.57 1.43 3.18
CA TYR A 95 -13.49 0.62 2.59
C TYR A 95 -13.54 0.64 1.06
N TYR A 96 -14.73 0.49 0.48
CA TYR A 96 -14.88 0.54 -0.96
C TYR A 96 -14.42 1.87 -1.55
N ARG A 97 -14.78 3.01 -0.95
CA ARG A 97 -14.27 4.32 -1.38
C ARG A 97 -12.74 4.40 -1.32
N ALA A 98 -12.11 3.81 -0.31
CA ALA A 98 -10.65 3.74 -0.22
C ALA A 98 -10.05 2.90 -1.37
N ILE A 99 -10.66 1.77 -1.74
CA ILE A 99 -10.25 0.97 -2.90
C ILE A 99 -10.43 1.72 -4.21
N GLN A 100 -11.54 2.45 -4.39
CA GLN A 100 -11.75 3.29 -5.58
C GLN A 100 -10.67 4.36 -5.72
N LYS A 101 -10.31 5.03 -4.62
CA LYS A 101 -9.18 5.97 -4.62
C LYS A 101 -7.88 5.27 -5.00
N SER A 102 -7.64 4.07 -4.47
CA SER A 102 -6.46 3.27 -4.83
C SER A 102 -6.38 2.97 -6.34
N ALA A 103 -7.52 2.61 -6.96
CA ALA A 103 -7.61 2.40 -8.40
C ALA A 103 -7.38 3.68 -9.21
N GLU A 104 -7.88 4.83 -8.74
CA GLU A 104 -7.62 6.13 -9.36
C GLU A 104 -6.14 6.52 -9.25
N THR A 105 -5.53 6.36 -8.07
CA THR A 105 -4.09 6.61 -7.88
C THR A 105 -3.24 5.70 -8.77
N ALA A 106 -3.64 4.44 -8.96
CA ALA A 106 -2.97 3.52 -9.89
C ALA A 106 -3.02 4.04 -11.33
N ARG A 107 -4.20 4.50 -11.79
CA ARG A 107 -4.38 5.08 -13.13
C ARG A 107 -3.54 6.33 -13.33
N ARG A 108 -3.48 7.21 -12.32
CA ARG A 108 -2.59 8.37 -12.32
C ARG A 108 -1.12 7.95 -12.37
N GLY A 109 -0.74 6.88 -11.67
CA GLY A 109 0.59 6.29 -11.74
C GLY A 109 0.97 5.81 -13.14
N CYS A 110 0.04 5.21 -13.88
CA CYS A 110 0.22 4.87 -15.29
C CYS A 110 0.48 6.14 -16.13
N SER A 111 -0.41 7.15 -16.03
CA SER A 111 -0.25 8.42 -16.75
C SER A 111 1.10 9.07 -16.44
N PHE A 112 1.42 9.21 -15.16
CA PHE A 112 2.67 9.78 -14.68
C PHE A 112 3.91 9.10 -15.27
N ALA A 113 3.93 7.76 -15.30
CA ALA A 113 5.05 7.03 -15.87
C ALA A 113 5.15 7.21 -17.40
N SER A 114 4.02 7.29 -18.10
CA SER A 114 3.98 7.58 -19.54
C SER A 114 4.48 9.00 -19.84
N ASP A 115 4.01 9.98 -19.07
CA ASP A 115 4.43 11.38 -19.19
C ASP A 115 5.93 11.52 -18.91
N ALA A 116 6.45 10.81 -17.89
CA ALA A 116 7.87 10.76 -17.59
C ALA A 116 8.71 10.13 -18.72
N ILE A 117 8.21 9.06 -19.37
CA ILE A 117 8.85 8.46 -20.55
C ILE A 117 8.93 9.47 -21.69
N ASP A 118 7.84 10.18 -21.96
CA ASP A 118 7.79 11.16 -23.04
C ASP A 118 8.64 12.39 -22.75
N PHE A 119 8.68 12.85 -21.51
CA PHE A 119 9.59 13.88 -21.05
C PHE A 119 11.06 13.47 -21.25
N CYS A 120 11.42 12.22 -20.92
CA CYS A 120 12.76 11.71 -21.20
C CYS A 120 13.09 11.73 -22.71
N LYS A 121 12.14 11.37 -23.59
CA LYS A 121 12.37 11.46 -25.05
C LYS A 121 12.58 12.89 -25.51
N ARG A 122 11.85 13.86 -24.94
CA ARG A 122 11.99 15.30 -25.24
C ARG A 122 13.34 15.85 -24.79
N LEU A 123 13.86 15.41 -23.65
CA LEU A 123 15.22 15.76 -23.21
C LEU A 123 16.33 15.34 -24.20
N LEU A 124 16.06 14.42 -25.13
CA LEU A 124 17.00 14.04 -26.19
C LEU A 124 16.88 14.89 -27.46
N LYS A 125 15.78 15.62 -27.64
CA LYS A 125 15.53 16.43 -28.82
C LYS A 125 16.15 17.81 -28.62
N ALA A 126 17.25 18.07 -29.33
CA ALA A 126 17.91 19.38 -29.34
C ALA A 126 17.00 20.55 -29.79
N GLU A 127 15.84 20.24 -30.40
CA GLU A 127 14.87 21.20 -30.89
C GLU A 127 13.92 21.71 -29.80
N ASP A 128 13.74 20.98 -28.69
CA ASP A 128 12.82 21.39 -27.64
C ASP A 128 13.43 22.51 -26.79
N SER A 129 12.70 23.62 -26.63
CA SER A 129 13.15 24.72 -25.78
C SER A 129 13.00 24.39 -24.29
N VAL A 130 13.70 25.13 -23.43
CA VAL A 130 13.57 24.99 -21.97
C VAL A 130 12.13 25.24 -21.52
N GLU A 131 11.39 26.13 -22.18
CA GLU A 131 9.99 26.41 -21.92
C GLU A 131 9.10 25.21 -22.28
N THR A 132 9.36 24.55 -23.42
CA THR A 132 8.64 23.32 -23.81
C THR A 132 8.89 22.19 -22.81
N LEU A 133 10.13 22.03 -22.34
CA LEU A 133 10.45 21.06 -21.30
C LEU A 133 9.77 21.43 -19.98
N ARG A 134 9.77 22.71 -19.58
CA ARG A 134 9.11 23.17 -18.36
C ARG A 134 7.61 22.87 -18.38
N ALA A 135 6.93 23.13 -19.50
CA ALA A 135 5.52 22.81 -19.65
C ALA A 135 5.24 21.31 -19.46
N GLY A 136 6.05 20.43 -20.08
CA GLY A 136 5.90 18.99 -19.89
C GLY A 136 6.20 18.53 -18.46
N LEU A 137 7.12 19.20 -17.77
CA LEU A 137 7.41 18.93 -16.36
C LEU A 137 6.26 19.38 -15.44
N ASP A 138 5.59 20.49 -15.75
CA ASP A 138 4.44 20.98 -15.00
C ASP A 138 3.25 20.01 -15.09
N ASP A 139 3.00 19.42 -16.27
CA ASP A 139 1.99 18.36 -16.44
C ASP A 139 2.29 17.15 -15.52
N ILE A 140 3.56 16.70 -15.50
CA ILE A 140 4.02 15.59 -14.64
C ILE A 140 3.85 15.93 -13.15
N LYS A 141 4.19 17.15 -12.75
CA LYS A 141 4.02 17.65 -11.37
C LYS A 141 2.55 17.68 -10.95
N GLU A 142 1.67 18.11 -11.83
CA GLU A 142 0.23 18.14 -11.56
C GLU A 142 -0.31 16.71 -11.30
N VAL A 143 0.06 15.75 -12.15
CA VAL A 143 -0.32 14.34 -11.95
C VAL A 143 0.21 13.79 -10.62
N ALA A 144 1.49 14.04 -10.31
CA ALA A 144 2.11 13.59 -9.05
C ALA A 144 1.46 14.19 -7.81
N LYS A 145 1.10 15.48 -7.86
CA LYS A 145 0.41 16.17 -6.78
C LYS A 145 -0.94 15.54 -6.49
N TYR A 146 -1.74 15.29 -7.54
CA TYR A 146 -3.04 14.64 -7.34
C TYR A 146 -2.91 13.19 -6.87
N ALA A 147 -1.95 12.43 -7.41
CA ALA A 147 -1.71 11.06 -6.98
C ALA A 147 -1.29 11.00 -5.51
N HIS A 148 -0.46 11.94 -5.05
CA HIS A 148 -0.11 12.09 -3.65
C HIS A 148 -1.32 12.39 -2.76
N GLN A 149 -2.17 13.35 -3.16
CA GLN A 149 -3.39 13.69 -2.42
C GLN A 149 -4.34 12.48 -2.32
N ASP A 150 -4.57 11.78 -3.43
CA ASP A 150 -5.43 10.60 -3.44
C ASP A 150 -4.86 9.48 -2.56
N ALA A 151 -3.54 9.30 -2.54
CA ALA A 151 -2.89 8.35 -1.64
C ALA A 151 -3.05 8.73 -0.15
N GLN A 152 -2.95 10.03 0.19
CA GLN A 152 -3.19 10.51 1.55
C GLN A 152 -4.64 10.29 1.99
N ASP A 153 -5.60 10.61 1.13
CA ASP A 153 -7.01 10.40 1.41
C ASP A 153 -7.36 8.91 1.56
N MET A 154 -6.72 8.05 0.75
CA MET A 154 -6.84 6.59 0.87
C MET A 154 -6.25 6.10 2.21
N TYR A 155 -5.06 6.59 2.58
CA TYR A 155 -4.40 6.27 3.85
C TYR A 155 -5.30 6.60 5.05
N GLN A 156 -5.85 7.81 5.07
CA GLN A 156 -6.70 8.27 6.15
C GLN A 156 -7.98 7.42 6.26
N GLN A 157 -8.62 7.10 5.13
CA GLN A 157 -9.80 6.24 5.14
C GLN A 157 -9.53 4.84 5.71
N PHE A 158 -8.41 4.20 5.34
CA PHE A 158 -8.06 2.90 5.92
C PHE A 158 -7.77 3.00 7.42
N LYS A 159 -7.11 4.07 7.87
CA LYS A 159 -6.91 4.33 9.31
C LYS A 159 -8.23 4.46 10.05
N ASP A 160 -9.16 5.25 9.53
CA ASP A 160 -10.47 5.47 10.16
C ASP A 160 -11.26 4.17 10.28
N ILE A 161 -11.28 3.36 9.21
CA ILE A 161 -11.91 2.03 9.24
C ILE A 161 -11.28 1.16 10.32
N ARG A 162 -9.94 1.12 10.40
CA ARG A 162 -9.24 0.32 11.42
C ARG A 162 -9.59 0.76 12.83
N VAL A 163 -9.65 2.07 13.09
CA VAL A 163 -10.06 2.62 14.38
C VAL A 163 -11.48 2.15 14.75
N GLU A 164 -12.42 2.22 13.82
CA GLU A 164 -13.80 1.75 14.05
C GLU A 164 -13.86 0.24 14.30
N LEU A 165 -13.11 -0.57 13.53
CA LEU A 165 -13.03 -2.02 13.76
C LEU A 165 -12.47 -2.36 15.15
N PHE A 166 -11.48 -1.60 15.65
CA PHE A 166 -10.97 -1.77 17.01
C PHE A 166 -11.97 -1.36 18.10
N LYS A 167 -12.76 -0.32 17.88
CA LYS A 167 -13.84 0.05 18.81
C LYS A 167 -14.85 -1.09 18.92
N ILE A 168 -15.27 -1.65 17.78
CA ILE A 168 -16.18 -2.80 17.73
C ILE A 168 -15.62 -3.99 18.50
N LEU A 169 -14.31 -4.27 18.37
CA LEU A 169 -13.65 -5.34 19.13
C LEU A 169 -13.66 -5.13 20.63
N LYS A 170 -13.39 -3.90 21.09
CA LYS A 170 -13.32 -3.56 22.51
C LYS A 170 -14.68 -3.66 23.20
N ASP A 171 -15.76 -3.48 22.45
CA ASP A 171 -17.13 -3.60 22.96
C ASP A 171 -17.53 -5.06 23.25
N ILE A 172 -16.76 -6.05 22.80
CA ILE A 172 -17.07 -7.48 23.00
C ILE A 172 -16.59 -7.92 24.38
N PRO A 173 -17.48 -8.33 25.30
CA PRO A 173 -17.06 -8.83 26.59
C PRO A 173 -16.29 -10.15 26.44
N SER A 174 -15.11 -10.27 27.05
CA SER A 174 -14.23 -11.45 26.93
C SER A 174 -14.86 -12.77 27.39
N GLY A 175 -15.97 -12.71 28.15
CA GLY A 175 -16.74 -13.88 28.60
C GLY A 175 -18.01 -14.18 27.80
N ALA A 176 -18.38 -13.33 26.83
CA ALA A 176 -19.63 -13.49 26.07
C ALA A 176 -19.53 -14.56 24.97
N LEU A 177 -18.32 -14.91 24.53
CA LEU A 177 -18.09 -15.88 23.45
C LEU A 177 -17.87 -17.28 24.03
N SER A 178 -18.97 -17.97 24.31
CA SER A 178 -18.95 -19.30 24.92
C SER A 178 -18.80 -20.43 23.88
N SER A 179 -19.28 -20.23 22.64
CA SER A 179 -19.23 -21.26 21.61
C SER A 179 -17.94 -21.25 20.79
N GLN A 180 -17.56 -22.40 20.22
CA GLN A 180 -16.40 -22.49 19.33
C GLN A 180 -16.58 -21.65 18.06
N THR A 181 -17.81 -21.55 17.56
CA THR A 181 -18.15 -20.72 16.40
C THR A 181 -17.83 -19.25 16.67
N ASP A 182 -18.20 -18.74 17.86
CA ASP A 182 -17.99 -17.35 18.24
C ASP A 182 -16.48 -17.02 18.33
N LYS A 183 -15.70 -17.95 18.88
CA LYS A 183 -14.23 -17.85 18.94
C LYS A 183 -13.60 -17.82 17.55
N ASN A 184 -14.09 -18.65 16.62
CA ASN A 184 -13.59 -18.67 15.25
C ASN A 184 -13.91 -17.36 14.51
N VAL A 185 -15.10 -16.79 14.70
CA VAL A 185 -15.49 -15.49 14.12
C VAL A 185 -14.60 -14.38 14.68
N LEU A 186 -14.37 -14.36 15.99
CA LEU A 186 -13.47 -13.39 16.61
C LEU A 186 -12.03 -13.52 16.07
N ALA A 187 -11.52 -14.75 15.93
CA ALA A 187 -10.18 -14.98 15.39
C ALA A 187 -10.03 -14.47 13.94
N GLN A 188 -11.03 -14.73 13.08
CA GLN A 188 -11.07 -14.17 11.72
C GLN A 188 -11.10 -12.64 11.74
N PHE A 189 -11.82 -12.03 12.68
CA PHE A 189 -11.86 -10.59 12.82
C PHE A 189 -10.53 -9.98 13.31
N LEU A 190 -9.82 -10.65 14.21
CA LEU A 190 -8.49 -10.21 14.64
C LEU A 190 -7.48 -10.28 13.49
N GLN A 191 -7.46 -11.40 12.76
CA GLN A 191 -6.66 -11.54 11.54
C GLN A 191 -6.97 -10.42 10.54
N ALA A 192 -8.26 -10.09 10.40
CA ALA A 192 -8.70 -8.99 9.55
C ALA A 192 -8.13 -7.62 9.92
N SER A 193 -8.11 -7.32 11.22
CA SER A 193 -7.52 -6.09 11.74
C SER A 193 -6.02 -6.03 11.47
N ASP A 194 -5.32 -7.15 11.60
CA ASP A 194 -3.88 -7.25 11.34
C ASP A 194 -3.55 -7.09 9.85
N ASP A 195 -4.33 -7.70 8.95
CA ASP A 195 -4.18 -7.52 7.50
C ASP A 195 -4.44 -6.07 7.08
N LEU A 196 -5.45 -5.42 7.67
CA LEU A 196 -5.70 -3.98 7.46
C LEU A 196 -4.55 -3.12 8.00
N ALA A 197 -3.94 -3.49 9.12
CA ALA A 197 -2.74 -2.82 9.63
C ALA A 197 -1.58 -2.90 8.64
N SER A 198 -1.36 -4.08 8.05
CA SER A 198 -0.35 -4.27 7.01
C SER A 198 -0.67 -3.44 5.76
N LEU A 199 -1.93 -3.37 5.34
CA LEU A 199 -2.36 -2.52 4.23
C LEU A 199 -2.05 -1.04 4.51
N ILE A 200 -2.42 -0.53 5.69
CA ILE A 200 -2.18 0.86 6.08
C ILE A 200 -0.69 1.20 6.03
N ARG A 201 0.18 0.30 6.51
CA ARG A 201 1.63 0.51 6.44
C ARG A 201 2.10 0.63 4.98
N ASN A 202 1.64 -0.27 4.11
CA ASN A 202 2.03 -0.26 2.70
C ASN A 202 1.50 0.99 1.97
N VAL A 203 0.27 1.43 2.30
CA VAL A 203 -0.28 2.69 1.82
C VAL A 203 0.53 3.88 2.33
N GLY A 204 0.98 3.86 3.58
CA GLY A 204 1.86 4.90 4.14
C GLY A 204 3.19 5.01 3.38
N SER A 205 3.83 3.88 3.06
CA SER A 205 5.02 3.87 2.20
C SER A 205 4.72 4.46 0.82
N PHE A 206 3.55 4.14 0.25
CA PHE A 206 3.12 4.67 -1.04
C PHE A 206 2.86 6.19 -1.01
N VAL A 207 2.30 6.72 0.08
CA VAL A 207 2.17 8.17 0.31
C VAL A 207 3.54 8.83 0.34
N ASN A 208 4.48 8.28 1.11
CA ASN A 208 5.83 8.82 1.23
C ASN A 208 6.54 8.86 -0.13
N TRP A 209 6.42 7.79 -0.92
CA TRP A 209 6.98 7.73 -2.27
C TRP A 209 6.47 8.86 -3.17
N TRP A 210 5.16 9.15 -3.15
CA TRP A 210 4.60 10.27 -3.91
C TRP A 210 5.07 11.63 -3.37
N GLY A 211 5.28 11.76 -2.06
CA GLY A 211 5.91 12.93 -1.45
C GLY A 211 7.34 13.14 -1.97
N ASP A 212 8.16 12.09 -1.97
CA ASP A 212 9.53 12.10 -2.47
C ASP A 212 9.59 12.42 -3.97
N MET A 213 8.62 11.91 -4.74
CA MET A 213 8.51 12.21 -6.17
C MET A 213 8.19 13.69 -6.41
N ASN A 214 7.25 14.28 -5.67
CA ASN A 214 6.96 15.71 -5.76
C ASN A 214 8.20 16.57 -5.46
N MET A 215 8.98 16.22 -4.42
CA MET A 215 10.23 16.92 -4.11
C MET A 215 11.25 16.78 -5.25
N SER A 216 11.36 15.58 -5.82
CA SER A 216 12.29 15.29 -6.93
C SER A 216 11.95 16.10 -8.18
N LEU A 217 10.67 16.29 -8.49
CA LEU A 217 10.21 17.08 -9.63
C LEU A 217 10.45 18.58 -9.44
N MET A 218 10.28 19.10 -8.22
CA MET A 218 10.64 20.49 -7.90
C MET A 218 12.16 20.73 -8.05
N ASN A 219 12.98 19.79 -7.59
CA ASN A 219 14.43 19.87 -7.78
C ASN A 219 14.81 19.81 -9.27
N LEU A 220 14.11 18.96 -10.05
CA LEU A 220 14.32 18.85 -11.50
C LEU A 220 13.99 20.17 -12.21
N GLU A 221 12.93 20.86 -11.80
CA GLU A 221 12.55 22.16 -12.35
C GLU A 221 13.62 23.24 -12.10
N GLU A 222 14.19 23.28 -10.89
CA GLU A 222 15.25 24.24 -10.52
C GLU A 222 16.50 24.05 -11.38
N ILE A 223 16.88 22.81 -11.67
CA ILE A 223 18.08 22.51 -12.47
C ILE A 223 17.83 22.50 -13.97
N LEU A 224 16.58 22.48 -14.43
CA LEU A 224 16.22 22.34 -15.84
C LEU A 224 16.96 23.35 -16.76
N PRO A 225 17.13 24.64 -16.41
CA PRO A 225 17.89 25.59 -17.23
C PRO A 225 19.38 25.25 -17.38
N GLN A 226 19.93 24.43 -16.48
CA GLN A 226 21.33 23.99 -16.47
C GLN A 226 21.52 22.67 -17.24
N VAL A 227 20.44 21.95 -17.53
CA VAL A 227 20.47 20.71 -18.31
C VAL A 227 20.82 21.06 -19.74
N ARG A 228 22.04 20.73 -20.17
CA ARG A 228 22.44 20.85 -21.57
C ARG A 228 21.71 19.79 -22.38
N VAL A 229 20.75 20.22 -23.20
CA VAL A 229 20.12 19.40 -24.24
C VAL A 229 21.10 19.30 -25.41
N ASP A 230 22.27 18.71 -25.19
CA ASP A 230 23.31 18.63 -26.22
C ASP A 230 23.21 17.37 -27.08
N GLY A 231 22.26 16.48 -26.79
CA GLY A 231 22.07 15.22 -27.51
C GLY A 231 23.25 14.24 -27.38
N THR A 232 24.32 14.60 -26.65
CA THR A 232 25.56 13.83 -26.61
C THR A 232 25.55 12.73 -25.55
N ASN A 233 24.53 12.66 -24.70
CA ASN A 233 24.40 11.64 -23.66
C ASN A 233 23.14 10.75 -23.79
N PRO A 234 22.93 10.06 -24.92
CA PRO A 234 21.78 9.18 -25.13
C PRO A 234 21.74 8.01 -24.13
N PHE A 235 22.91 7.51 -23.73
CA PHE A 235 23.04 6.37 -22.82
C PHE A 235 22.37 6.57 -21.45
N ARG A 236 22.41 7.80 -20.91
CA ARG A 236 21.74 8.10 -19.64
C ARG A 236 20.22 8.11 -19.81
N THR A 237 19.73 8.70 -20.89
CA THR A 237 18.29 8.83 -21.10
C THR A 237 17.64 7.50 -21.45
N ASP A 238 18.29 6.64 -22.23
CA ASP A 238 17.79 5.29 -22.52
C ASP A 238 17.63 4.46 -21.24
N THR A 239 18.60 4.55 -20.33
CA THR A 239 18.55 3.87 -19.03
C THR A 239 17.39 4.39 -18.17
N VAL A 240 17.21 5.72 -18.11
CA VAL A 240 16.12 6.34 -17.35
C VAL A 240 14.75 6.00 -17.96
N THR A 241 14.62 6.07 -19.28
CA THR A 241 13.41 5.65 -20.00
C THR A 241 13.08 4.17 -19.76
N ALA A 242 14.07 3.28 -19.77
CA ALA A 242 13.85 1.86 -19.49
C ALA A 242 13.33 1.61 -18.06
N ARG A 243 13.80 2.39 -17.08
CA ARG A 243 13.28 2.35 -15.71
C ARG A 243 11.85 2.84 -15.63
N TRP A 244 11.51 3.97 -16.25
CA TRP A 244 10.13 4.45 -16.29
C TRP A 244 9.18 3.50 -17.03
N LYS A 245 9.63 2.83 -18.09
CA LYS A 245 8.87 1.73 -18.72
C LYS A 245 8.58 0.59 -17.76
N THR A 246 9.53 0.25 -16.89
CA THR A 246 9.32 -0.74 -15.83
C THR A 246 8.29 -0.24 -14.81
N VAL A 247 8.40 1.00 -14.34
CA VAL A 247 7.43 1.63 -13.43
C VAL A 247 6.02 1.64 -14.05
N HIS A 248 5.89 2.00 -15.33
CA HIS A 248 4.63 1.98 -16.06
C HIS A 248 4.00 0.57 -16.05
N LYS A 249 4.76 -0.46 -16.42
CA LYS A 249 4.29 -1.86 -16.37
C LYS A 249 3.82 -2.28 -14.98
N ASN A 250 4.52 -1.83 -13.93
CA ASN A 250 4.17 -2.13 -12.55
C ASN A 250 2.84 -1.48 -12.15
N TYR A 251 2.61 -0.23 -12.56
CA TYR A 251 1.33 0.45 -12.34
C TYR A 251 0.19 -0.18 -13.13
N VAL A 252 0.41 -0.57 -14.39
CA VAL A 252 -0.60 -1.28 -15.20
C VAL A 252 -0.99 -2.60 -14.51
N TRP A 253 0.00 -3.37 -14.03
CA TRP A 253 -0.25 -4.58 -13.28
C TRP A 253 -1.05 -4.28 -11.99
N TYR A 254 -0.63 -3.29 -11.21
CA TYR A 254 -1.30 -2.89 -9.97
C TYR A 254 -2.74 -2.44 -10.22
N GLN A 255 -2.96 -1.61 -11.24
CA GLN A 255 -4.27 -1.14 -11.67
C GLN A 255 -5.21 -2.30 -12.01
N ARG A 256 -4.71 -3.35 -12.68
CA ARG A 256 -5.49 -4.56 -12.94
C ARG A 256 -5.88 -5.27 -11.65
N GLN A 257 -4.92 -5.48 -10.73
CA GLN A 257 -5.19 -6.18 -9.46
C GLN A 257 -6.23 -5.44 -8.61
N ILE A 258 -6.13 -4.12 -8.50
CA ILE A 258 -7.08 -3.34 -7.71
C ILE A 258 -8.44 -3.18 -8.42
N GLY A 259 -8.45 -3.14 -9.75
CA GLY A 259 -9.68 -3.13 -10.55
C GLY A 259 -10.51 -4.41 -10.36
N GLU A 260 -9.88 -5.58 -10.27
CA GLU A 260 -10.56 -6.84 -9.94
C GLU A 260 -11.26 -6.77 -8.58
N VAL A 261 -10.61 -6.17 -7.58
CA VAL A 261 -11.17 -5.97 -6.23
C VAL A 261 -12.36 -5.00 -6.27
N GLU A 262 -12.24 -3.91 -7.02
CA GLU A 262 -13.31 -2.91 -7.20
C GLU A 262 -14.54 -3.53 -7.89
N ASP A 263 -14.34 -4.24 -9.00
CA ASP A 263 -15.40 -4.89 -9.77
C ASP A 263 -16.11 -5.96 -8.95
N TYR A 264 -15.36 -6.75 -8.18
CA TYR A 264 -15.97 -7.72 -7.27
C TYR A 264 -16.88 -7.02 -6.25
N TYR A 265 -16.43 -5.92 -5.61
CA TYR A 265 -17.24 -5.24 -4.60
C TYR A 265 -18.53 -4.68 -5.21
N LYS A 266 -18.47 -4.08 -6.40
CA LYS A 266 -19.65 -3.61 -7.15
C LYS A 266 -20.67 -4.74 -7.34
N ASN A 267 -20.20 -5.94 -7.68
CA ASN A 267 -21.07 -7.10 -7.87
C ASN A 267 -21.70 -7.60 -6.56
N VAL A 268 -21.01 -7.48 -5.43
CA VAL A 268 -21.49 -7.96 -4.13
C VAL A 268 -22.42 -6.98 -3.42
N SER A 269 -22.19 -5.66 -3.56
CA SER A 269 -22.97 -4.63 -2.88
C SER A 269 -24.41 -4.53 -3.41
N GLY A 270 -24.66 -4.97 -4.65
CA GLY A 270 -25.99 -4.90 -5.28
C GLY A 270 -26.45 -3.47 -5.61
N ASP A 271 -25.62 -2.47 -5.31
CA ASP A 271 -25.84 -1.07 -5.69
C ASP A 271 -25.41 -0.87 -7.16
N LEU A 272 -26.40 -1.03 -8.05
CA LEU A 272 -26.48 -0.45 -9.38
C LEU A 272 -25.75 -1.10 -10.57
N THR A 273 -26.31 -0.73 -11.72
CA THR A 273 -26.29 -1.33 -13.06
C THR A 273 -24.91 -1.68 -13.62
N PRO A 274 -24.82 -2.80 -14.38
CA PRO A 274 -23.58 -3.27 -14.96
C PRO A 274 -23.05 -2.26 -15.98
N ARG A 275 -22.03 -1.48 -15.59
CA ARG A 275 -21.14 -0.79 -16.53
C ARG A 275 -19.73 -1.32 -16.30
N SER A 276 -19.43 -2.41 -17.00
CA SER A 276 -18.14 -3.11 -16.95
C SER A 276 -17.02 -2.19 -17.46
N ILE A 277 -16.20 -1.69 -16.54
CA ILE A 277 -14.98 -0.92 -16.85
C ILE A 277 -13.86 -1.89 -17.28
N SER A 278 -13.86 -3.13 -16.78
CA SER A 278 -12.87 -4.17 -17.16
C SER A 278 -12.77 -4.39 -18.68
N SER A 279 -13.88 -4.38 -19.42
CA SER A 279 -13.86 -4.58 -20.88
C SER A 279 -13.17 -3.46 -21.67
N LYS A 280 -13.00 -2.27 -21.09
CA LYS A 280 -12.35 -1.12 -21.74
C LYS A 280 -10.84 -1.11 -21.49
N ILE A 281 -10.39 -1.73 -20.40
CA ILE A 281 -8.98 -1.86 -20.06
C ILE A 281 -8.31 -2.83 -21.04
N GLU A 282 -8.91 -3.98 -21.36
CA GLU A 282 -8.33 -4.93 -22.33
C GLU A 282 -8.11 -4.32 -23.73
N ARG A 283 -9.04 -3.50 -24.23
CA ARG A 283 -8.92 -2.90 -25.58
C ARG A 283 -7.86 -1.80 -25.71
N LEU A 284 -7.36 -1.24 -24.62
CA LEU A 284 -6.31 -0.22 -24.65
C LEU A 284 -4.90 -0.82 -24.70
N PHE A 285 -4.75 -2.13 -24.45
CA PHE A 285 -3.44 -2.79 -24.42
C PHE A 285 -3.11 -3.60 -25.67
N ASP A 286 -4.09 -3.91 -26.52
CA ASP A 286 -3.82 -4.64 -27.76
C ASP A 286 -2.98 -3.81 -28.76
N ASP A 287 -3.05 -2.48 -28.72
CA ASP A 287 -2.30 -1.60 -29.64
C ASP A 287 -0.83 -1.33 -29.23
N GLU A 288 -0.44 -1.62 -27.98
CA GLU A 288 0.95 -1.46 -27.52
C GLU A 288 1.70 -2.79 -27.32
N THR A 289 1.05 -3.92 -27.65
CA THR A 289 1.72 -5.22 -27.71
C THR A 289 2.62 -5.32 -28.93
N VAL A 290 3.82 -4.75 -28.82
CA VAL A 290 5.00 -5.37 -29.42
C VAL A 290 5.01 -6.81 -28.91
N VAL A 291 4.75 -7.75 -29.82
CA VAL A 291 4.70 -9.20 -29.59
C VAL A 291 5.97 -9.65 -28.84
N ILE A 292 5.87 -9.80 -27.52
CA ILE A 292 6.79 -10.63 -26.74
C ILE A 292 6.01 -11.91 -26.44
N SER A 293 5.95 -12.78 -27.43
CA SER A 293 5.50 -14.16 -27.26
C SER A 293 6.63 -14.95 -26.59
N THR A 294 6.69 -14.89 -25.26
CA THR A 294 7.39 -15.89 -24.46
C THR A 294 6.50 -16.21 -23.27
N GLY A 295 5.93 -17.42 -23.24
CA GLY A 295 5.11 -17.95 -22.16
C GLY A 295 5.89 -18.22 -20.87
N GLU A 296 6.73 -17.28 -20.45
CA GLU A 296 7.47 -17.35 -19.20
C GLU A 296 6.76 -16.54 -18.11
N ASN A 297 6.70 -17.12 -16.91
CA ASN A 297 6.18 -16.46 -15.71
C ASN A 297 6.98 -15.17 -15.45
N PRO A 298 6.34 -13.99 -15.23
CA PRO A 298 7.04 -12.74 -14.98
C PRO A 298 8.06 -12.80 -13.83
N ARG A 299 7.86 -13.70 -12.86
CA ARG A 299 8.82 -13.95 -11.77
C ARG A 299 10.12 -14.61 -12.25
N GLU A 300 10.09 -15.44 -13.28
CA GLU A 300 11.28 -16.10 -13.85
C GLU A 300 12.06 -15.19 -14.80
N VAL A 301 11.35 -14.36 -15.58
CA VAL A 301 11.99 -13.42 -16.53
C VAL A 301 12.84 -12.39 -15.78
N ILE A 302 12.36 -11.88 -14.64
CA ILE A 302 13.08 -10.88 -13.83
C ILE A 302 14.26 -11.52 -13.08
N ALA A 303 14.13 -12.76 -12.60
CA ALA A 303 15.23 -13.50 -11.96
C ALA A 303 16.37 -13.82 -12.95
N LYS A 304 16.06 -14.01 -14.23
CA LYS A 304 17.06 -14.19 -15.30
C LYS A 304 17.72 -12.88 -15.74
N GLN A 305 17.01 -11.75 -15.64
CA GLN A 305 17.52 -10.45 -16.11
C GLN A 305 18.46 -9.76 -15.11
N TYR A 306 18.48 -10.21 -13.85
CA TYR A 306 19.40 -9.73 -12.80
C TYR A 306 20.06 -10.92 -12.09
N PRO A 307 21.20 -11.44 -12.56
CA PRO A 307 21.94 -12.44 -11.80
C PRO A 307 22.39 -11.81 -10.48
N VAL A 308 21.89 -12.36 -9.36
CA VAL A 308 22.35 -12.00 -8.01
C VAL A 308 23.83 -12.28 -7.95
N GLY A 309 24.64 -11.22 -8.00
CA GLY A 309 26.09 -11.30 -7.88
C GLY A 309 26.50 -11.97 -6.57
N PRO A 310 27.69 -12.61 -6.52
CA PRO A 310 28.14 -13.33 -5.34
C PRO A 310 28.15 -12.43 -4.11
N LYS A 311 27.46 -12.86 -3.05
CA LYS A 311 27.44 -12.20 -1.73
C LYS A 311 28.88 -11.95 -1.26
N GLN A 312 29.33 -10.70 -1.36
CA GLN A 312 30.59 -10.28 -0.74
C GLN A 312 30.43 -10.32 0.77
N ARG A 313 31.32 -11.06 1.43
CA ARG A 313 31.41 -11.11 2.90
C ARG A 313 31.81 -9.72 3.42
N PRO A 314 31.20 -9.23 4.52
CA PRO A 314 31.54 -7.92 5.06
C PRO A 314 32.93 -7.94 5.68
N THR A 315 33.85 -7.18 5.09
CA THR A 315 35.14 -6.84 5.68
C THR A 315 34.91 -5.86 6.84
N LYS A 316 35.25 -6.29 8.06
CA LYS A 316 35.27 -5.43 9.25
C LYS A 316 36.24 -4.27 9.05
N ARG A 317 35.73 -3.09 8.72
CA ARG A 317 36.49 -1.84 8.75
C ARG A 317 36.15 -1.10 10.05
N ARG A 318 37.14 -1.00 10.95
CA ARG A 318 37.10 -0.13 12.13
C ARG A 318 37.07 1.33 11.67
N MET A 319 36.06 2.07 12.09
CA MET A 319 36.00 3.53 11.99
C MET A 319 36.38 4.16 13.33
N PRO A 320 37.07 5.32 13.33
CA PRO A 320 37.54 6.00 14.53
C PRO A 320 36.45 6.84 15.19
N THR A 321 36.53 6.92 16.51
CA THR A 321 35.69 7.72 17.40
C THR A 321 35.91 9.22 17.15
N LEU A 322 34.87 9.92 16.72
CA LEU A 322 34.80 11.39 16.73
C LEU A 322 33.70 11.83 17.70
N GLN A 323 34.09 12.70 18.63
CA GLN A 323 33.21 13.32 19.62
C GLN A 323 32.30 14.35 18.95
N ALA A 324 30.99 14.26 19.20
CA ALA A 324 30.01 15.24 18.76
C ALA A 324 29.75 16.27 19.87
N GLN A 325 30.01 17.54 19.56
CA GLN A 325 29.49 18.67 20.30
C GLN A 325 27.97 18.79 20.05
N LYS A 326 27.25 19.01 21.15
CA LYS A 326 25.81 19.29 21.19
C LYS A 326 25.54 20.70 20.64
N SER A 327 24.66 20.80 19.64
CA SER A 327 23.84 21.99 19.42
C SER A 327 22.39 21.54 19.32
N GLU A 328 21.61 21.93 20.32
CA GLU A 328 20.16 21.83 20.35
C GLU A 328 19.58 22.84 19.36
N ASP A 329 18.75 22.38 18.42
CA ASP A 329 17.66 23.21 17.93
C ASP A 329 16.48 22.37 17.44
N GLU A 330 15.28 22.87 17.72
CA GLU A 330 13.99 22.23 17.72
C GLU A 330 13.47 21.82 16.34
N ARG A 331 12.91 20.61 16.24
CA ARG A 331 11.65 20.32 15.53
C ARG A 331 11.12 18.93 15.94
N ARG A 332 10.07 18.93 16.75
CA ARG A 332 9.30 17.72 17.15
C ARG A 332 8.52 17.17 15.95
N PRO A 333 8.46 15.83 15.76
CA PRO A 333 7.32 15.18 15.14
C PRO A 333 6.31 14.73 16.22
N LEU A 334 5.03 14.80 15.85
CA LEU A 334 3.87 14.36 16.61
C LEU A 334 4.00 12.89 17.04
N ALA A 335 3.92 12.66 18.35
CA ALA A 335 3.82 11.35 18.97
C ALA A 335 2.35 10.91 18.99
N GLU A 336 1.93 10.06 18.06
CA GLU A 336 0.65 9.34 18.14
C GLU A 336 0.78 7.81 18.08
N ASP A 337 1.97 7.24 17.96
CA ASP A 337 2.15 5.78 17.84
C ASP A 337 2.31 5.01 19.17
N ILE A 338 2.05 5.64 20.33
CA ILE A 338 2.29 4.99 21.65
C ILE A 338 1.04 4.32 22.26
N ILE A 339 -0.16 4.45 21.68
CA ILE A 339 -1.40 3.89 22.28
C ILE A 339 -1.91 2.63 21.53
N PHE A 340 -1.06 1.67 21.16
CA PHE A 340 -1.56 0.40 20.56
C PHE A 340 -0.80 -0.87 20.97
N GLY A 341 0.00 -0.83 22.05
CA GLY A 341 0.81 -1.98 22.51
C GLY A 341 0.05 -3.12 23.20
N ASP A 342 -1.19 -2.93 23.65
CA ASP A 342 -1.81 -3.84 24.64
C ASP A 342 -2.75 -4.93 24.07
N ALA A 343 -3.06 -4.94 22.78
CA ALA A 343 -3.97 -5.95 22.22
C ALA A 343 -3.31 -7.32 22.00
N GLN A 344 -1.98 -7.38 21.77
CA GLN A 344 -1.27 -8.63 21.51
C GLN A 344 -1.00 -9.49 22.77
N SER A 345 -1.08 -8.90 23.96
CA SER A 345 -0.86 -9.63 25.23
C SER A 345 -2.00 -10.59 25.59
N PHE A 346 -3.17 -10.48 24.94
CA PHE A 346 -4.34 -11.30 25.26
C PHE A 346 -4.32 -12.71 24.66
N ALA A 347 -3.57 -12.97 23.59
CA ALA A 347 -3.56 -14.27 22.92
C ALA A 347 -2.60 -15.30 23.56
N LYS A 348 -1.72 -14.91 24.49
CA LYS A 348 -0.72 -15.81 25.11
C LYS A 348 -1.07 -16.34 26.50
N ALA A 349 -2.24 -16.01 27.06
CA ALA A 349 -2.56 -16.30 28.47
C ALA A 349 -3.34 -17.61 28.74
N THR A 350 -3.62 -18.45 27.75
CA THR A 350 -4.40 -19.69 27.93
C THR A 350 -3.59 -20.96 27.68
N HIS A 351 -2.47 -21.13 28.40
CA HIS A 351 -1.89 -22.46 28.64
C HIS A 351 -0.92 -22.42 29.82
N LYS A 352 -1.46 -22.44 31.05
CA LYS A 352 -0.70 -22.89 32.23
C LYS A 352 -1.58 -23.83 33.03
N GLY A 353 -1.29 -25.12 32.87
CA GLY A 353 -2.02 -26.22 33.48
C GLY A 353 -1.95 -26.20 35.00
N LYS A 354 -3.07 -26.57 35.61
CA LYS A 354 -3.17 -27.00 37.00
C LYS A 354 -2.40 -28.31 37.15
N HIS A 355 -1.44 -28.33 38.08
CA HIS A 355 -0.98 -29.56 38.71
C HIS A 355 -1.65 -29.64 40.07
N ASP A 356 -2.61 -30.55 40.21
CA ASP A 356 -3.15 -30.99 41.48
C ASP A 356 -2.08 -31.83 42.19
N THR A 357 -1.69 -31.42 43.40
CA THR A 357 -0.98 -32.28 44.35
C THR A 357 -1.91 -32.61 45.51
N ASP A 358 -2.33 -33.88 45.54
CA ASP A 358 -2.96 -34.59 46.65
C ASP A 358 -1.93 -34.79 47.79
N PRO A 359 -2.18 -34.34 49.03
CA PRO A 359 -1.36 -34.73 50.17
C PRO A 359 -2.12 -35.75 51.03
N ARG A 360 -2.03 -37.04 50.64
CA ARG A 360 -2.13 -38.13 51.61
C ARG A 360 -0.76 -38.35 52.24
N GLY A 361 -0.63 -37.94 53.50
CA GLY A 361 0.53 -38.24 54.34
C GLY A 361 0.17 -38.19 55.82
N CYS A 362 -0.16 -39.34 56.40
CA CYS A 362 -0.01 -39.57 57.84
C CYS A 362 1.47 -39.47 58.22
N PRO A 363 1.80 -39.00 59.43
CA PRO A 363 2.52 -39.90 60.32
C PRO A 363 2.14 -39.78 61.81
N LYS A 364 2.22 -40.94 62.48
CA LYS A 364 2.46 -41.28 63.90
C LYS A 364 2.00 -40.33 64.99
#